data_AF-A0A0Q7T7Z8-F1
#
_entry.id   AF-A0A0Q7T7Z8-F1
#
_cell.length_a   1.000
_cell.length_b   1.000
_cell.length_c   1.000
_cell.angle_alpha   90.00
_cell.angle_beta   90.00
_cell.angle_gamma   90.00
#
_symmetry.space_group_name_H-M   'P 1'
#
loop_
_entity.id
_entity.type
_entity.pdbx_description
1 polymer ?
#
loop_
_entity_poly.entity_id
_entity_poly.type
_entity_poly.pdbx_seq_one_letter_code
_entity_poly.pdbx_strand_id
1 'polypeptide(L)'
;MIDLKRALNPTAPITTEAEAVAAARASAIAIFLGVLWGVVGVIYLMTAGQAVMDAAVAQATAQNPDAAGMAGMMAQTALWMSVGFVVIQAILGFVQWSKPNIVIPIIFAILVAFGLVSGVLGQMMAGQEGMPEAAQTPMWQIWGSFIIMAIELLLHITGIRGASKLDKLRMAAAQNY
;
A
#
# COMPACT_ATOMS: atom_id res chain seq x y z
N MET A 1 -29.52 -10.22 4.17
CA MET A 1 -28.15 -10.15 4.72
C MET A 1 -27.18 -9.94 3.57
N ILE A 2 -26.22 -9.03 3.70
CA ILE A 2 -25.21 -8.81 2.66
C ILE A 2 -24.28 -10.03 2.64
N ASP A 3 -24.18 -10.72 1.50
CA ASP A 3 -23.18 -11.78 1.32
C ASP A 3 -21.82 -11.12 1.05
N LEU A 4 -21.12 -10.79 2.14
CA LEU A 4 -19.82 -10.12 2.09
C LEU A 4 -18.77 -10.96 1.35
N LYS A 5 -18.85 -12.30 1.43
CA LYS A 5 -17.93 -13.20 0.73
C LYS A 5 -18.09 -13.08 -0.79
N ARG A 6 -19.35 -13.02 -1.25
CA ARG A 6 -19.65 -12.81 -2.66
C ARG A 6 -19.30 -11.40 -3.11
N ALA A 7 -19.57 -10.38 -2.31
CA ALA A 7 -19.24 -8.99 -2.64
C ALA A 7 -17.73 -8.72 -2.72
N LEU A 8 -16.93 -9.44 -1.92
CA LEU A 8 -15.46 -9.37 -1.93
C LEU A 8 -14.80 -10.26 -2.99
N ASN A 9 -15.57 -11.08 -3.71
CA ASN A 9 -15.05 -11.94 -4.76
C ASN A 9 -14.86 -11.15 -6.08
N PRO A 10 -13.62 -11.00 -6.59
CA PRO A 10 -13.33 -10.24 -7.80
C PRO A 10 -13.91 -10.86 -9.09
N THR A 11 -14.51 -12.05 -9.04
CA THR A 11 -15.17 -12.69 -10.17
C THR A 11 -16.68 -12.81 -10.03
N ALA A 12 -17.23 -12.58 -8.83
CA ALA A 12 -18.67 -12.71 -8.62
C ALA A 12 -19.45 -11.58 -9.30
N PRO A 13 -20.65 -11.86 -9.83
CA PRO A 13 -21.53 -10.84 -10.39
C PRO A 13 -22.16 -9.99 -9.29
N ILE A 14 -22.11 -8.66 -9.49
CA ILE A 14 -22.72 -7.64 -8.63
C ILE A 14 -24.09 -7.29 -9.22
N THR A 15 -25.15 -7.57 -8.49
CA THR A 15 -26.54 -7.51 -8.98
C THR A 15 -27.39 -6.45 -8.31
N THR A 16 -27.03 -6.02 -7.10
CA THR A 16 -27.78 -5.01 -6.35
C THR A 16 -26.92 -3.79 -6.00
N GLU A 17 -27.57 -2.67 -5.66
CA GLU A 17 -26.86 -1.47 -5.20
C GLU A 17 -26.11 -1.73 -3.89
N ALA A 18 -26.72 -2.47 -2.95
CA ALA A 18 -26.08 -2.82 -1.69
C ALA A 18 -24.80 -3.64 -1.89
N GLU A 19 -24.82 -4.61 -2.81
CA GLU A 19 -23.62 -5.36 -3.22
C GLU A 19 -22.58 -4.46 -3.87
N ALA A 20 -23.00 -3.52 -4.72
CA ALA A 20 -22.10 -2.59 -5.39
C ALA A 20 -21.39 -1.65 -4.40
N VAL A 21 -22.10 -1.14 -3.39
CA VAL A 21 -21.52 -0.32 -2.31
C VAL A 21 -20.55 -1.15 -1.48
N ALA A 22 -20.92 -2.38 -1.09
CA ALA A 22 -20.04 -3.26 -0.32
C ALA A 22 -18.76 -3.59 -1.09
N ALA A 23 -18.87 -3.93 -2.38
CA ALA A 23 -17.73 -4.15 -3.25
C ALA A 23 -16.88 -2.88 -3.41
N ALA A 24 -17.48 -1.70 -3.59
CA ALA A 24 -16.76 -0.43 -3.72
C ALA A 24 -15.94 -0.08 -2.45
N ARG A 25 -16.46 -0.46 -1.27
CA ARG A 25 -15.78 -0.31 0.02
C ARG A 25 -14.66 -1.33 0.25
N ALA A 26 -14.54 -2.39 -0.55
CA ALA A 26 -13.43 -3.33 -0.46
C ALA A 26 -12.07 -2.63 -0.62
N SER A 27 -12.00 -1.61 -1.48
CA SER A 27 -10.80 -0.79 -1.63
C SER A 27 -10.44 0.01 -0.37
N ALA A 28 -11.40 0.40 0.47
CA ALA A 28 -11.08 1.06 1.73
C ALA A 28 -10.46 0.07 2.72
N ILE A 29 -10.93 -1.17 2.73
CA ILE A 29 -10.34 -2.26 3.52
C ILE A 29 -8.89 -2.51 3.10
N ALA A 30 -8.62 -2.51 1.78
CA ALA A 30 -7.27 -2.61 1.24
C ALA A 30 -6.36 -1.49 1.78
N ILE A 31 -6.83 -0.24 1.71
CA ILE A 31 -6.06 0.91 2.21
C ILE A 31 -5.78 0.77 3.71
N PHE A 32 -6.75 0.34 4.51
CA PHE A 32 -6.51 0.14 5.93
C PHE A 32 -5.54 -1.00 6.22
N LEU A 33 -5.53 -2.06 5.41
CA LEU A 33 -4.51 -3.11 5.49
C LEU A 33 -3.10 -2.53 5.23
N GLY A 34 -2.97 -1.69 4.20
CA GLY A 34 -1.72 -1.00 3.87
C GLY A 34 -1.29 -0.03 4.95
N VAL A 35 -2.22 0.67 5.60
CA VAL A 35 -1.96 1.52 6.77
C VAL A 35 -1.41 0.69 7.92
N LEU A 36 -2.04 -0.44 8.26
CA LEU A 36 -1.57 -1.33 9.33
C LEU A 36 -0.15 -1.84 9.04
N TRP A 37 0.11 -2.27 7.80
CA TRP A 37 1.45 -2.69 7.38
C TRP A 37 2.46 -1.55 7.41
N GLY A 38 2.06 -0.36 6.97
CA GLY A 38 2.88 0.85 7.02
C GLY A 38 3.24 1.25 8.45
N VAL A 39 2.31 1.13 9.40
CA VAL A 39 2.58 1.35 10.84
C VAL A 39 3.62 0.35 11.34
N VAL A 40 3.51 -0.94 10.99
CA VAL A 40 4.53 -1.95 11.32
C VAL A 40 5.90 -1.54 10.76
N GLY A 41 5.95 -1.08 9.50
CA GLY A 41 7.16 -0.58 8.87
C GLY A 41 7.77 0.64 9.58
N VAL A 42 6.95 1.61 9.98
CA VAL A 42 7.39 2.79 10.74
C VAL A 42 7.93 2.39 12.11
N ILE A 43 7.22 1.54 12.85
CA ILE A 43 7.68 1.04 14.16
C ILE A 43 9.01 0.30 14.02
N TYR A 44 9.14 -0.54 12.99
CA TYR A 44 10.40 -1.23 12.70
C TYR A 44 11.53 -0.23 12.44
N LEU A 45 11.30 0.79 11.60
CA LEU A 45 12.30 1.81 11.29
C LEU A 45 12.76 2.59 12.54
N MET A 46 11.84 2.85 13.47
CA MET A 46 12.10 3.53 14.75
C MET A 46 12.70 2.64 15.83
N THR A 47 12.83 1.33 15.59
CA THR A 47 13.32 0.37 16.59
C THR A 47 14.48 -0.44 16.03
N ALA A 48 14.22 -1.66 15.54
CA ALA A 48 15.24 -2.57 15.03
C ALA A 48 15.90 -2.11 13.73
N GLY A 49 15.22 -1.27 12.94
CA GLY A 49 15.74 -0.68 11.70
C GLY A 49 16.74 0.45 11.93
N GLN A 50 16.85 0.98 13.15
CA GLN A 50 17.74 2.11 13.43
C GLN A 50 19.22 1.70 13.38
N ALA A 51 19.56 0.51 13.89
CA ALA A 51 20.92 -0.02 13.79
C ALA A 51 21.36 -0.25 12.34
N VAL A 52 20.43 -0.62 11.45
CA VAL A 52 20.68 -0.75 10.01
C VAL A 52 20.95 0.61 9.38
N MET A 53 20.18 1.63 9.77
CA MET A 53 20.37 3.00 9.31
C MET A 53 21.72 3.55 9.75
N ASP A 54 22.10 3.34 11.01
CA ASP A 54 23.38 3.79 11.57
C ASP A 54 24.56 3.11 10.87
N ALA A 55 24.45 1.80 10.59
CA ALA A 55 25.46 1.07 9.82
C ALA A 55 25.59 1.61 8.39
N ALA A 56 24.48 1.92 7.72
CA ALA A 56 24.49 2.51 6.38
C ALA A 56 25.11 3.91 6.37
N VAL A 57 24.81 4.75 7.36
CA VAL A 57 25.43 6.08 7.52
C VAL A 57 26.93 5.95 7.80
N ALA A 58 27.34 5.03 8.67
CA ALA A 58 28.75 4.78 8.98
C ALA A 58 29.53 4.34 7.73
N GLN A 59 28.95 3.46 6.91
CA GLN A 59 29.57 3.02 5.66
C GLN A 59 29.64 4.14 4.62
N ALA A 60 28.58 4.92 4.45
CA ALA A 60 28.58 6.08 3.55
C ALA A 60 29.61 7.13 3.97
N THR A 61 29.74 7.36 5.29
CA THR A 61 30.73 8.28 5.87
C THR A 61 32.16 7.79 5.68
N ALA A 62 32.40 6.47 5.77
CA ALA A 62 33.71 5.89 5.52
C ALA A 62 34.16 6.06 4.06
N GLN A 63 33.21 6.12 3.12
CA GLN A 63 33.47 6.34 1.69
C GLN A 63 33.55 7.82 1.33
N ASN A 64 32.77 8.66 2.01
CA ASN A 64 32.75 10.11 1.84
C ASN A 64 32.43 10.81 3.17
N PRO A 65 33.41 11.45 3.83
CA PRO A 65 33.21 12.13 5.11
C PRO A 65 32.14 13.23 5.09
N ASP A 66 31.95 13.88 3.93
CA ASP A 66 30.95 14.94 3.75
C ASP A 66 29.52 14.37 3.62
N ALA A 67 29.38 13.07 3.38
CA ALA A 67 28.08 12.41 3.21
C ALA A 67 27.38 12.11 4.55
N ALA A 68 28.07 12.19 5.69
CA ALA A 68 27.52 11.83 7.00
C ALA A 68 26.29 12.66 7.38
N GLY A 69 26.41 13.99 7.28
CA GLY A 69 25.32 14.92 7.61
C GLY A 69 24.14 14.80 6.63
N MET A 70 24.44 14.56 5.36
CA MET A 70 23.41 14.36 4.33
C MET A 70 22.67 13.04 4.49
N ALA A 71 23.36 11.96 4.81
CA ALA A 71 22.77 10.64 5.04
C ALA A 71 21.82 10.65 6.24
N GLY A 72 22.22 11.31 7.34
CA GLY A 72 21.36 11.51 8.52
C GLY A 72 20.07 12.28 8.20
N MET A 73 20.16 13.38 7.46
CA MET A 73 18.97 14.13 7.03
C MET A 73 18.07 13.33 6.10
N MET A 74 18.63 12.56 5.17
CA MET A 74 17.87 11.71 4.25
C MET A 74 17.12 10.61 5.00
N ALA A 75 17.76 9.96 5.97
CA ALA A 75 17.13 8.95 6.82
C ALA A 75 15.95 9.52 7.60
N GLN A 76 16.12 10.69 8.22
CA GLN A 76 15.07 11.36 8.97
C GLN A 76 13.91 11.82 8.07
N THR A 77 14.23 12.32 6.87
CA THR A 77 13.23 12.69 5.86
C THR A 77 12.43 11.46 5.42
N ALA A 78 13.10 10.34 5.16
CA ALA A 78 12.44 9.10 4.77
C ALA A 78 11.49 8.57 5.87
N LEU A 79 11.90 8.66 7.14
CA LEU A 79 11.04 8.31 8.28
C LEU A 79 9.77 9.19 8.32
N TRP A 80 9.92 10.51 8.29
CA TRP A 80 8.77 11.42 8.35
C TRP A 80 7.86 11.33 7.12
N MET A 81 8.44 11.10 5.94
CA MET A 81 7.67 10.81 4.74
C MET A 81 6.86 9.52 4.90
N SER A 82 7.43 8.48 5.49
CA SER A 82 6.73 7.21 5.76
C SER A 82 5.56 7.42 6.72
N VAL A 83 5.77 8.17 7.81
CA VAL A 83 4.70 8.56 8.74
C VAL A 83 3.61 9.37 8.02
N GLY A 84 4.00 10.36 7.22
CA GLY A 84 3.09 11.18 6.43
C GLY A 84 2.23 10.34 5.47
N PHE A 85 2.85 9.38 4.78
CA PHE A 85 2.13 8.47 3.89
C PHE A 85 1.12 7.60 4.63
N VAL A 86 1.46 7.07 5.81
CA VAL A 86 0.52 6.30 6.63
C VAL A 86 -0.70 7.15 7.01
N VAL A 87 -0.49 8.39 7.44
CA VAL A 87 -1.58 9.31 7.81
C VAL A 87 -2.44 9.67 6.61
N ILE A 88 -1.83 10.04 5.48
CA ILE A 88 -2.56 10.37 4.25
C ILE A 88 -3.38 9.17 3.77
N GLN A 89 -2.79 7.97 3.78
CA GLN A 89 -3.51 6.74 3.42
C GLN A 89 -4.68 6.48 4.35
N ALA A 90 -4.53 6.65 5.67
CA ALA A 90 -5.63 6.48 6.62
C ALA A 90 -6.81 7.44 6.33
N ILE A 91 -6.51 8.71 6.00
CA ILE A 91 -7.53 9.70 5.60
C ILE A 91 -8.23 9.25 4.31
N LEU A 92 -7.48 8.85 3.29
CA LEU A 92 -8.04 8.40 2.01
C LEU A 92 -8.87 7.11 2.16
N GLY A 93 -8.44 6.19 3.02
CA GLY A 93 -9.20 4.99 3.39
C GLY A 93 -10.54 5.35 4.04
N PHE A 94 -10.54 6.32 4.96
CA PHE A 94 -11.76 6.82 5.58
C PHE A 94 -12.69 7.52 4.58
N VAL A 95 -12.14 8.33 3.67
CA VAL A 95 -12.91 8.98 2.59
C VAL A 95 -13.54 7.92 1.68
N GLN A 96 -12.77 6.92 1.23
CA GLN A 96 -13.26 5.84 0.38
C GLN A 96 -14.33 4.98 1.08
N TRP A 97 -14.21 4.77 2.39
CA TRP A 97 -15.21 4.06 3.17
C TRP A 97 -16.54 4.83 3.22
N SER A 98 -16.45 6.13 3.51
CA SER A 98 -17.61 7.00 3.71
C SER A 98 -18.31 7.32 2.39
N LYS A 99 -17.54 7.58 1.32
CA LYS A 99 -18.02 7.97 0.00
C LYS A 99 -17.24 7.20 -1.08
N PRO A 100 -17.64 5.95 -1.37
CA PRO A 100 -16.92 5.13 -2.35
C PRO A 100 -16.90 5.79 -3.73
N ASN A 101 -15.70 6.02 -4.25
CA ASN A 101 -15.44 6.54 -5.58
C ASN A 101 -14.60 5.52 -6.36
N ILE A 102 -14.64 5.56 -7.68
CA ILE A 102 -13.79 4.75 -8.56
C ILE A 102 -12.33 5.27 -8.62
N VAL A 103 -12.12 6.58 -8.42
CA VAL A 103 -10.81 7.21 -8.60
C VAL A 103 -9.78 6.72 -7.57
N ILE A 104 -10.13 6.70 -6.28
CA ILE A 104 -9.21 6.27 -5.21
C ILE A 104 -8.74 4.81 -5.42
N PRO A 105 -9.65 3.83 -5.64
CA PRO A 105 -9.26 2.45 -5.95
C PRO A 105 -8.31 2.32 -7.15
N ILE A 106 -8.51 3.09 -8.23
CA ILE A 106 -7.63 3.05 -9.41
C ILE A 106 -6.23 3.53 -9.04
N ILE A 107 -6.12 4.68 -8.36
CA ILE A 107 -4.83 5.25 -7.96
C ILE A 107 -4.07 4.22 -7.09
N PHE A 108 -4.72 3.66 -6.08
CA PHE A 108 -4.07 2.69 -5.21
C PHE A 108 -3.76 1.36 -5.92
N ALA A 109 -4.60 0.88 -6.84
CA ALA A 109 -4.28 -0.29 -7.65
C ALA A 109 -2.98 -0.09 -8.45
N ILE A 110 -2.80 1.10 -9.05
CA ILE A 110 -1.57 1.45 -9.78
C ILE A 110 -0.38 1.51 -8.83
N LEU A 111 -0.51 2.15 -7.68
CA LEU A 111 0.57 2.26 -6.69
C LEU A 111 0.99 0.89 -6.14
N VAL A 112 0.02 0.00 -5.84
CA VAL A 112 0.29 -1.36 -5.38
C VAL A 112 0.93 -2.19 -6.49
N ALA A 113 0.45 -2.09 -7.73
CA ALA A 113 1.06 -2.78 -8.87
C ALA A 113 2.50 -2.30 -9.12
N PHE A 114 2.75 -0.99 -9.03
CA PHE A 114 4.09 -0.42 -9.09
C PHE A 114 4.97 -0.96 -7.96
N GLY A 115 4.48 -0.96 -6.71
CA GLY A 115 5.18 -1.50 -5.55
C GLY A 115 5.54 -2.98 -5.70
N LEU A 116 4.64 -3.80 -6.23
CA LEU A 116 4.90 -5.21 -6.54
C LEU A 116 6.03 -5.37 -7.56
N VAL A 117 5.96 -4.66 -8.69
CA VAL A 117 6.98 -4.73 -9.74
C VAL A 117 8.33 -4.25 -9.23
N SER A 118 8.38 -3.10 -8.56
CA SER A 118 9.60 -2.56 -7.95
C SER A 118 10.17 -3.48 -6.89
N GLY A 119 9.31 -4.11 -6.07
CA GLY A 119 9.74 -5.10 -5.07
C GLY A 119 10.39 -6.32 -5.69
N VAL A 120 9.78 -6.88 -6.74
CA VAL A 120 10.34 -8.04 -7.47
C VAL A 120 11.67 -7.67 -8.12
N LEU A 121 11.76 -6.52 -8.80
CA LEU A 121 13.00 -6.02 -9.39
C LEU A 121 14.10 -5.82 -8.34
N GLY A 122 13.75 -5.28 -7.18
CA GLY A 122 14.67 -5.14 -6.05
C GLY A 122 15.24 -6.47 -5.58
N GLN A 123 14.41 -7.52 -5.52
CA GLN A 123 14.88 -8.87 -5.18
C GLN A 123 15.77 -9.49 -6.25
N MET A 124 15.54 -9.20 -7.53
CA MET A 124 16.41 -9.65 -8.62
C MET A 124 17.80 -9.00 -8.59
N MET A 125 17.91 -7.82 -7.98
CA MET A 125 19.19 -7.14 -7.76
C MET A 125 19.83 -7.48 -6.39
N ALA A 126 19.08 -8.13 -5.49
CA ALA A 126 19.58 -8.53 -4.19
C ALA A 126 20.66 -9.62 -4.33
N GLY A 127 21.81 -9.43 -3.67
CA GLY A 127 22.94 -10.37 -3.73
C GLY A 127 24.00 -10.06 -4.79
N GLN A 128 23.91 -8.91 -5.49
CA GLN A 128 25.04 -8.42 -6.30
C GLN A 128 26.25 -8.06 -5.41
N GLU A 129 27.45 -8.40 -5.88
CA GLU A 129 28.72 -8.07 -5.20
C GLU A 129 28.77 -6.56 -4.90
N GLY A 130 29.02 -6.22 -3.63
CA GLY A 130 29.10 -4.83 -3.15
C GLY A 130 27.91 -4.35 -2.32
N MET A 131 26.83 -5.12 -2.19
CA MET A 131 25.77 -4.79 -1.24
C MET A 131 26.15 -5.17 0.21
N PRO A 132 26.03 -4.25 1.19
CA PRO A 132 26.32 -4.54 2.59
C PRO A 132 25.29 -5.54 3.16
N GLU A 133 25.74 -6.58 3.87
CA GLU A 133 24.83 -7.53 4.54
C GLU A 133 23.87 -6.83 5.52
N ALA A 134 24.34 -5.77 6.19
CA ALA A 134 23.51 -4.97 7.09
C ALA A 134 22.36 -4.24 6.38
N ALA A 135 22.44 -4.03 5.07
CA ALA A 135 21.40 -3.37 4.28
C ALA A 135 20.31 -4.35 3.77
N GLN A 136 20.39 -5.63 4.12
CA GLN A 136 19.38 -6.59 3.70
C GLN A 136 18.11 -6.45 4.53
N THR A 137 17.01 -6.10 3.88
CA THR A 137 15.68 -6.11 4.49
C THR A 137 15.36 -7.52 4.98
N PRO A 138 14.86 -7.69 6.23
CA PRO A 138 14.52 -9.01 6.75
C PRO A 138 13.52 -9.75 5.86
N MET A 139 13.71 -11.07 5.72
CA MET A 139 12.87 -11.89 4.84
C MET A 139 11.38 -11.86 5.21
N TRP A 140 11.04 -11.80 6.50
CA TRP A 140 9.64 -11.69 6.93
C TRP A 140 8.97 -10.41 6.42
N GLN A 141 9.72 -9.31 6.31
CA GLN A 141 9.22 -8.04 5.84
C GLN A 141 9.04 -8.06 4.32
N ILE A 142 9.95 -8.69 3.60
CA ILE A 142 9.83 -8.90 2.15
C ILE A 142 8.61 -9.77 1.82
N TRP A 143 8.53 -10.99 2.37
CA TRP A 143 7.41 -11.90 2.09
C TRP A 143 6.08 -11.36 2.61
N GLY A 144 6.06 -10.76 3.80
CA GLY A 144 4.88 -10.11 4.36
C GLY A 144 4.37 -8.99 3.45
N SER A 145 5.27 -8.17 2.90
CA SER A 145 4.89 -7.10 1.97
C SER A 145 4.27 -7.64 0.68
N PHE A 146 4.83 -8.70 0.08
CA PHE A 146 4.27 -9.30 -1.14
C PHE A 146 2.88 -9.89 -0.90
N ILE A 147 2.68 -10.57 0.22
CA ILE A 147 1.37 -11.15 0.57
C ILE A 147 0.33 -10.05 0.74
N ILE A 148 0.66 -8.99 1.49
CA ILE A 148 -0.26 -7.87 1.73
C ILE A 148 -0.58 -7.14 0.43
N MET A 149 0.43 -6.80 -0.39
CA MET A 149 0.21 -6.14 -1.68
C MET A 149 -0.65 -6.97 -2.63
N ALA A 150 -0.50 -8.30 -2.64
CA ALA A 150 -1.34 -9.18 -3.45
C ALA A 150 -2.81 -9.12 -3.00
N ILE A 151 -3.05 -9.14 -1.69
CA ILE A 151 -4.40 -9.01 -1.11
C ILE A 151 -5.00 -7.63 -1.44
N GLU A 152 -4.22 -6.56 -1.25
CA GLU A 152 -4.64 -5.18 -1.56
C GLU A 152 -5.03 -5.04 -3.02
N LEU A 153 -4.23 -5.57 -3.95
CA LEU A 153 -4.52 -5.52 -5.38
C LEU A 153 -5.88 -6.16 -5.70
N LEU A 154 -6.16 -7.34 -5.15
CA LEU A 154 -7.44 -8.03 -5.35
C LEU A 154 -8.62 -7.22 -4.79
N LEU A 155 -8.44 -6.60 -3.63
CA LEU A 155 -9.46 -5.75 -2.99
C LEU A 155 -9.68 -4.43 -3.76
N HIS A 156 -8.63 -3.84 -4.33
CA HIS A 156 -8.75 -2.66 -5.19
C HIS A 156 -9.47 -2.99 -6.50
N ILE A 157 -9.15 -4.11 -7.16
CA ILE A 157 -9.88 -4.59 -8.34
C ILE A 157 -11.37 -4.78 -8.03
N THR A 158 -11.67 -5.36 -6.88
CA THR A 158 -13.06 -5.51 -6.40
C THR A 158 -13.73 -4.16 -6.16
N GLY A 159 -12.99 -3.21 -5.55
CA GLY A 159 -13.42 -1.82 -5.37
C GLY A 159 -13.77 -1.11 -6.67
N ILE A 160 -12.94 -1.22 -7.69
CA ILE A 160 -13.14 -0.62 -9.02
C ILE A 160 -14.41 -1.17 -9.67
N ARG A 161 -14.59 -2.50 -9.63
CA ARG A 161 -15.78 -3.18 -10.16
C ARG A 161 -17.05 -2.73 -9.45
N GLY A 162 -16.99 -2.65 -8.11
CA GLY A 162 -18.09 -2.17 -7.27
C GLY A 162 -18.49 -0.74 -7.58
N ALA A 163 -17.53 0.18 -7.61
CA ALA A 163 -17.77 1.59 -7.91
C ALA A 163 -18.33 1.79 -9.34
N SER A 164 -17.74 1.11 -10.34
CA SER A 164 -18.22 1.15 -11.72
C SER A 164 -19.66 0.66 -11.87
N LYS A 165 -20.05 -0.37 -11.10
CA LYS A 165 -21.42 -0.89 -11.13
C LYS A 165 -22.38 0.04 -10.39
N LEU A 166 -21.96 0.61 -9.27
CA LEU A 166 -22.74 1.57 -8.49
C LEU A 166 -23.11 2.79 -9.32
N ASP A 167 -22.15 3.35 -10.07
CA ASP A 167 -22.40 4.51 -10.95
C ASP A 167 -23.42 4.17 -12.04
N LYS A 168 -23.29 3.00 -12.69
CA LYS A 168 -24.25 2.54 -13.69
C LYS A 168 -25.68 2.39 -13.14
N LEU A 169 -25.81 1.82 -11.94
CA LEU A 169 -27.11 1.64 -11.29
C LEU A 169 -27.75 3.00 -10.94
N ARG A 170 -26.97 3.95 -10.43
CA ARG A 170 -27.44 5.30 -10.10
C ARG A 170 -27.82 6.12 -11.33
N MET A 171 -27.03 6.03 -12.40
CA MET A 171 -27.37 6.66 -13.68
C MET A 171 -28.67 6.11 -14.26
N ALA A 172 -28.85 4.78 -14.25
CA ALA A 172 -30.08 4.16 -14.71
C ALA A 172 -31.30 4.59 -13.87
N ALA A 173 -31.15 4.70 -12.55
CA ALA A 173 -32.21 5.24 -11.70
C ALA A 173 -32.53 6.69 -12.05
N ALA A 174 -31.52 7.55 -12.24
CA ALA A 174 -31.72 8.96 -12.58
C ALA A 174 -32.35 9.21 -13.96
N GLN A 175 -32.22 8.28 -14.91
CA GLN A 175 -32.83 8.37 -16.24
C GLN A 175 -34.31 7.92 -16.27
N ASN A 176 -34.79 7.29 -15.21
CA ASN A 176 -36.17 6.79 -15.07
C ASN A 176 -37.07 7.74 -14.26
N TYR A 177 -36.58 8.92 -13.90
CA TYR A 177 -37.33 10.04 -13.29
C TYR A 177 -37.39 11.21 -14.26
#